data_AF-A0A6L6F3Q8-F1
#
_entry.id   AF-A0A6L6F3Q8-F1
#
_cell.length_a   1.000
_cell.length_b   1.000
_cell.length_c   1.000
_cell.angle_alpha   90.00
_cell.angle_beta   90.00
_cell.angle_gamma   90.00
#
_symmetry.space_group_name_H-M   'P 1'
#
loop_
_entity.id
_entity.type
_entity.pdbx_description
1 polymer ?
#
loop_
_entity_poly.entity_id
_entity_poly.type
_entity_poly.pdbx_seq_one_letter_code
_entity_poly.pdbx_strand_id
1 'polypeptide(L)'
;MIELSGGNLTTVVVVAVIALLALVVAAVLVREVLAAPQGTPKMQEIAGAIQEGATAFLSRQFKTLAVFAVLVFFVLFLLPADSSSERIGRSIFFLVGAVFSGTTGYMGMWLAVRGNVRVAAAANDSGEQLAMRIAFRTGGVAGMFTVGLGLFGAALVVLVYKGDAPKVLEGFGFGAALLAMFMRVGGGIFTKAADVGADLVGKVEQGIPEDDPRNAATIADNVGDNVGDCAGMAADLFESYAVTLVAALILGKAAFGELGLVFPLVVPAIGVITAVIGIFAVAPRKGDRSGMSAINRGFFISAVFSLILVIVAAFVWIPATWADLIAQYKPTGLAIDAITGSSVDNIGPRGFVIGAVLIGIVLAAVIQQLTAYFTETNRRPVDDVAKTSLTGPATVILSGISLGLESAVYSALIIAAAVYGAFLIGGGVVILSLFAIALAGTGLLTTVGVIVSMDTFGPVSDNAQGIAEMSGDVHGEGAAVLTRLDAVGNSTKAITKGIAIATAV
;
A
#
# COMPACT_ATOMS: atom_id res chain seq x y z
N MET A 1 30.43 -14.81 8.89
CA MET A 1 29.75 -13.54 8.56
C MET A 1 29.76 -13.38 7.05
N ILE A 2 28.62 -13.02 6.45
CA ILE A 2 28.55 -12.67 5.02
C ILE A 2 29.02 -11.22 4.91
N GLU A 3 30.16 -10.98 4.27
CA GLU A 3 30.60 -9.63 3.94
C GLU A 3 30.00 -9.19 2.60
N LEU A 4 29.44 -7.99 2.53
CA LEU A 4 29.01 -7.39 1.27
C LEU A 4 30.23 -6.98 0.45
N SER A 5 30.40 -7.58 -0.73
CA SER A 5 31.35 -7.20 -1.76
C SER A 5 31.11 -5.76 -2.25
N GLY A 6 32.16 -5.09 -2.74
CA GLY A 6 32.10 -3.67 -3.11
C GLY A 6 31.02 -3.33 -4.17
N GLY A 7 30.78 -4.23 -5.12
CA GLY A 7 29.73 -4.05 -6.14
C GLY A 7 28.31 -4.15 -5.58
N ASN A 8 28.09 -5.09 -4.66
CA ASN A 8 26.81 -5.27 -3.99
C ASN A 8 26.52 -4.13 -3.00
N LEU A 9 27.53 -3.67 -2.26
CA LEU A 9 27.42 -2.47 -1.44
C LEU A 9 27.00 -1.25 -2.28
N THR A 10 27.64 -1.06 -3.44
CA THR A 10 27.27 0.02 -4.38
C THR A 10 25.82 -0.10 -4.83
N THR A 11 25.34 -1.32 -5.07
CA THR A 11 23.94 -1.56 -5.47
C THR A 11 22.97 -1.17 -4.36
N VAL A 12 23.25 -1.54 -3.10
CA VAL A 12 22.40 -1.14 -1.96
C VAL A 12 22.41 0.39 -1.75
N VAL A 13 23.55 1.05 -1.99
CA VAL A 13 23.62 2.52 -1.97
C VAL A 13 22.74 3.13 -3.08
N VAL A 14 22.79 2.60 -4.30
CA VAL A 14 21.92 3.06 -5.40
C VAL A 14 20.44 2.86 -5.05
N VAL A 15 20.08 1.72 -4.46
CA VAL A 15 18.72 1.48 -3.95
C VAL A 15 18.32 2.53 -2.92
N ALA A 16 19.17 2.84 -1.94
CA ALA A 16 18.90 3.86 -0.93
C ALA A 16 18.71 5.25 -1.57
N VAL A 17 19.48 5.58 -2.60
CA VAL A 17 19.30 6.82 -3.38
C VAL A 17 17.96 6.83 -4.11
N ILE A 18 17.57 5.73 -4.78
CA ILE A 18 16.26 5.61 -5.44
C ILE A 18 15.12 5.79 -4.43
N ALA A 19 15.25 5.20 -3.24
CA ALA A 19 14.28 5.36 -2.16
C ALA A 19 14.13 6.82 -1.71
N LEU A 20 15.24 7.56 -1.59
CA LEU A 20 15.21 9.00 -1.29
C LEU A 20 14.64 9.83 -2.44
N LEU A 21 14.90 9.45 -3.70
CA LEU A 21 14.30 10.10 -4.87
C LEU A 21 12.77 9.96 -4.87
N ALA A 22 12.21 8.86 -4.34
CA ALA A 22 10.77 8.73 -4.14
C ALA A 22 10.21 9.86 -3.27
N LEU A 23 10.90 10.22 -2.19
CA LEU A 23 10.50 11.33 -1.30
C LEU A 23 10.62 12.69 -1.99
N VAL A 24 11.58 12.85 -2.90
CA VAL A 24 11.67 14.05 -3.76
C VAL A 24 10.46 14.13 -4.69
N VAL A 25 10.05 13.01 -5.30
CA VAL A 25 8.83 12.97 -6.11
C VAL A 25 7.59 13.28 -5.25
N ALA A 26 7.53 12.77 -4.01
CA ALA A 26 6.47 13.13 -3.07
C ALA A 26 6.40 14.65 -2.84
N ALA A 27 7.54 15.32 -2.65
CA ALA A 27 7.60 16.77 -2.50
C ALA A 27 7.13 17.53 -3.77
N VAL A 28 7.41 17.00 -4.96
CA VAL A 28 6.89 17.55 -6.22
C VAL A 28 5.36 17.42 -6.29
N LEU A 29 4.82 16.25 -5.94
CA LEU A 29 3.38 16.01 -5.91
C LEU A 29 2.68 16.90 -4.86
N VAL A 30 3.26 17.07 -3.67
CA VAL A 30 2.77 18.01 -2.66
C VAL A 30 2.67 19.42 -3.23
N ARG A 31 3.73 19.91 -3.89
CA ARG A 31 3.73 21.26 -4.47
C ARG A 31 2.64 21.42 -5.52
N GLU A 32 2.45 20.40 -6.35
CA GLU A 32 1.41 20.42 -7.37
C GLU A 32 0.01 20.45 -6.78
N VAL A 33 -0.28 19.60 -5.79
CA VAL A 33 -1.59 19.58 -5.12
C VAL A 33 -1.83 20.92 -4.44
N LEU A 34 -0.86 21.45 -3.68
CA LEU A 34 -1.02 22.70 -2.96
C LEU A 34 -1.18 23.94 -3.86
N ALA A 35 -0.65 23.88 -5.08
CA ALA A 35 -0.82 24.94 -6.09
C ALA A 35 -2.25 25.04 -6.65
N ALA A 36 -3.07 23.99 -6.50
CA ALA A 36 -4.46 24.04 -6.92
C ALA A 36 -5.30 24.96 -5.99
N PRO A 37 -6.32 25.66 -6.53
CA PRO A 37 -7.16 26.59 -5.77
C PRO A 37 -8.02 25.86 -4.73
N GLN A 38 -8.34 26.55 -3.64
CA GLN A 38 -9.11 26.00 -2.51
C GLN A 38 -10.62 26.26 -2.59
N GLY A 39 -11.13 26.80 -3.70
CA GLY A 39 -12.55 27.10 -3.87
C GLY A 39 -13.03 28.26 -3.00
N THR A 40 -14.32 28.22 -2.62
CA THR A 40 -15.01 29.33 -1.93
C THR A 40 -14.56 29.50 -0.48
N PRO A 41 -14.84 30.65 0.16
CA PRO A 41 -14.55 30.84 1.59
C PRO A 41 -15.24 29.81 2.49
N LYS A 42 -16.46 29.38 2.15
CA LYS A 42 -17.22 28.41 2.94
C LYS A 42 -16.61 27.01 2.85
N MET A 43 -16.16 26.60 1.67
CA MET A 43 -15.39 25.35 1.51
C MET A 43 -14.09 25.37 2.34
N GLN A 44 -13.40 26.51 2.39
CA GLN A 44 -12.18 26.69 3.18
C GLN A 44 -12.44 26.61 4.69
N GLU A 45 -13.54 27.18 5.16
CA GLU A 45 -13.97 27.11 6.56
C GLU A 45 -14.22 25.66 7.00
N ILE A 46 -15.00 24.90 6.22
CA ILE A 46 -15.31 23.49 6.49
C ILE A 46 -14.03 22.65 6.46
N ALA A 47 -13.18 22.84 5.44
CA ALA A 47 -11.90 22.16 5.35
C ALA A 47 -10.98 22.48 6.54
N GLY A 48 -11.04 23.71 7.08
CA GLY A 48 -10.34 24.11 8.29
C GLY A 48 -10.78 23.32 9.52
N ALA A 49 -12.09 23.13 9.70
CA ALA A 49 -12.64 22.32 10.79
C ALA A 49 -12.21 20.85 10.71
N ILE A 50 -12.24 20.26 9.50
CA ILE A 50 -11.77 18.89 9.26
C ILE A 50 -10.27 18.78 9.57
N GLN A 51 -9.46 19.75 9.12
CA GLN A 51 -8.02 19.79 9.40
C GLN A 51 -7.71 19.85 10.90
N GLU A 52 -8.44 20.67 11.65
CA GLU A 52 -8.28 20.78 13.10
C GLU A 52 -8.62 19.45 13.80
N GLY A 53 -9.78 18.85 13.47
CA GLY A 53 -10.22 17.59 14.04
C GLY A 53 -9.25 16.43 13.78
N ALA A 54 -8.80 16.28 12.53
CA ALA A 54 -7.87 15.23 12.13
C ALA A 54 -6.50 15.39 12.82
N THR A 55 -6.00 16.63 12.91
CA THR A 55 -4.73 16.92 13.59
C THR A 55 -4.82 16.66 15.09
N ALA A 56 -5.93 17.05 15.74
CA ALA A 56 -6.17 16.82 17.15
C ALA A 56 -6.21 15.31 17.48
N PHE A 57 -6.92 14.52 16.67
CA PHE A 57 -7.03 13.08 16.83
C PHE A 57 -5.67 12.38 16.71
N LEU A 58 -4.93 12.58 15.60
CA LEU A 58 -3.62 11.94 15.42
C LEU A 58 -2.61 12.38 16.49
N SER A 59 -2.65 13.65 16.90
CA SER A 59 -1.79 14.14 17.99
C SER A 59 -2.05 13.41 19.31
N ARG A 60 -3.33 13.14 19.63
CA ARG A 60 -3.69 12.38 20.83
C ARG A 60 -3.29 10.92 20.69
N GLN A 61 -3.51 10.32 19.52
CA GLN A 61 -3.13 8.94 19.23
C GLN A 61 -1.61 8.76 19.37
N PHE A 62 -0.79 9.57 18.69
CA PHE A 62 0.66 9.47 18.77
C PHE A 62 1.24 9.70 20.17
N LYS A 63 0.67 10.61 20.97
CA LYS A 63 1.08 10.78 22.38
C LYS A 63 0.89 9.48 23.18
N THR A 64 -0.18 8.74 22.89
CA THR A 64 -0.48 7.48 23.58
C THR A 64 0.42 6.36 23.06
N LEU A 65 0.63 6.28 21.75
CA LEU A 65 1.51 5.29 21.12
C LEU A 65 2.98 5.47 21.46
N ALA A 66 3.44 6.70 21.70
CA ALA A 66 4.81 6.96 22.13
C ALA A 66 5.15 6.25 23.44
N VAL A 67 4.21 6.21 24.41
CA VAL A 67 4.41 5.49 25.67
C VAL A 67 4.59 3.99 25.40
N PHE A 68 3.73 3.41 24.55
CA PHE A 68 3.80 2.00 24.21
C PHE A 68 5.09 1.66 23.43
N ALA A 69 5.50 2.50 22.47
CA ALA A 69 6.73 2.34 21.71
C ALA A 69 7.97 2.34 22.63
N VAL A 70 8.02 3.24 23.63
CA VAL A 70 9.13 3.27 24.60
C VAL A 70 9.15 1.99 25.45
N LEU A 71 7.99 1.50 25.90
CA LEU A 71 7.92 0.26 26.66
C LEU A 71 8.41 -0.94 25.85
N VAL A 72 7.93 -1.09 24.62
CA VAL A 72 8.34 -2.19 23.73
C VAL A 72 9.81 -2.09 23.36
N PHE A 73 10.35 -0.88 23.17
CA PHE A 73 11.78 -0.67 22.96
C PHE A 73 12.62 -1.31 24.08
N PHE A 74 12.28 -1.04 25.36
CA PHE A 74 13.01 -1.63 26.49
C PHE A 74 12.81 -3.14 26.57
N VAL A 75 11.62 -3.66 26.25
CA VAL A 75 11.38 -5.11 26.20
C VAL A 75 12.27 -5.77 25.15
N LEU A 76 12.32 -5.23 23.92
CA LEU A 76 13.18 -5.73 22.85
C LEU A 76 14.66 -5.60 23.22
N PHE A 77 15.04 -4.57 23.97
CA PHE A 77 16.40 -4.38 24.44
C PHE A 77 16.80 -5.40 25.51
N LEU A 78 15.88 -5.82 26.37
CA LEU A 78 16.15 -6.80 27.43
C LEU A 78 16.15 -8.26 26.92
N LEU A 79 15.47 -8.53 25.81
CA LEU A 79 15.43 -9.87 25.22
C LEU A 79 16.82 -10.36 24.74
N PRO A 80 17.12 -11.66 24.90
CA PRO A 80 18.40 -12.22 24.46
C PRO A 80 18.59 -12.07 22.95
N ALA A 81 19.85 -11.89 22.55
CA ALA A 81 20.33 -11.82 21.17
C ALA A 81 21.79 -12.32 21.14
N ASP A 82 22.27 -12.76 19.98
CA ASP A 82 23.59 -13.39 19.85
C ASP A 82 24.73 -12.39 20.05
N SER A 83 24.48 -11.11 19.77
CA SER A 83 25.44 -10.02 20.01
C SER A 83 24.79 -8.78 20.62
N SER A 84 25.59 -7.95 21.30
CA SER A 84 25.15 -6.67 21.83
C SER A 84 24.75 -5.69 20.72
N SER A 85 25.39 -5.74 19.55
CA SER A 85 25.04 -4.91 18.39
C SER A 85 23.69 -5.29 17.81
N GLU A 86 23.36 -6.58 17.69
CA GLU A 86 22.04 -7.05 17.26
C GLU A 86 20.93 -6.60 18.22
N ARG A 87 21.17 -6.73 19.53
CA ARG A 87 20.22 -6.31 20.57
C ARG A 87 19.88 -4.82 20.48
N ILE A 88 20.92 -3.98 20.39
CA ILE A 88 20.78 -2.54 20.24
C ILE A 88 20.10 -2.22 18.90
N GLY A 89 20.58 -2.85 17.82
CA GLY A 89 20.06 -2.66 16.47
C GLY A 89 18.58 -2.96 16.35
N ARG A 90 18.13 -4.15 16.78
CA ARG A 90 16.71 -4.55 16.75
C ARG A 90 15.83 -3.54 17.48
N SER A 91 16.27 -3.06 18.64
CA SER A 91 15.49 -2.12 19.47
C SER A 91 15.42 -0.74 18.83
N ILE A 92 16.55 -0.22 18.30
CA ILE A 92 16.58 1.08 17.61
C ILE A 92 15.74 1.01 16.32
N PHE A 93 15.91 -0.04 15.52
CA PHE A 93 15.19 -0.15 14.25
C PHE A 93 13.70 -0.42 14.42
N PHE A 94 13.28 -0.97 15.56
CA PHE A 94 11.87 -0.94 15.97
C PHE A 94 11.33 0.49 16.08
N LEU A 95 12.05 1.40 16.73
CA LEU A 95 11.64 2.81 16.78
C LEU A 95 11.68 3.46 15.39
N VAL A 96 12.68 3.15 14.57
CA VAL A 96 12.76 3.66 13.19
C VAL A 96 11.56 3.21 12.37
N GLY A 97 11.19 1.92 12.43
CA GLY A 97 10.02 1.37 11.73
C GLY A 97 8.72 2.01 12.20
N ALA A 98 8.55 2.21 13.51
CA ALA A 98 7.41 2.91 14.08
C ALA A 98 7.36 4.39 13.62
N VAL A 99 8.47 5.11 13.67
CA VAL A 99 8.53 6.52 13.23
C VAL A 99 8.23 6.63 11.74
N PHE A 100 8.76 5.73 10.91
CA PHE A 100 8.52 5.76 9.47
C PHE A 100 7.07 5.42 9.11
N SER A 101 6.48 4.42 9.76
CA SER A 101 5.04 4.10 9.62
C SER A 101 4.16 5.30 10.01
N GLY A 102 4.47 5.93 11.14
CA GLY A 102 3.71 7.09 11.63
C GLY A 102 3.89 8.32 10.75
N THR A 103 5.09 8.52 10.20
CA THR A 103 5.36 9.61 9.25
C THR A 103 4.57 9.39 7.96
N THR A 104 4.54 8.17 7.43
CA THR A 104 3.76 7.84 6.23
C THR A 104 2.27 8.10 6.44
N GLY A 105 1.70 7.61 7.55
CA GLY A 105 0.29 7.86 7.89
C GLY A 105 -0.03 9.34 8.11
N TYR A 106 0.83 10.06 8.84
CA TYR A 106 0.66 11.48 9.09
C TYR A 106 0.75 12.32 7.82
N MET A 107 1.75 12.07 6.96
CA MET A 107 1.94 12.81 5.71
C MET A 107 0.82 12.54 4.71
N GLY A 108 0.32 11.31 4.64
CA GLY A 108 -0.87 10.96 3.85
C GLY A 108 -2.08 11.78 4.28
N MET A 109 -2.42 11.72 5.58
CA MET A 109 -3.51 12.50 6.16
C MET A 109 -3.32 14.01 5.94
N TRP A 110 -2.14 14.54 6.24
CA TRP A 110 -1.83 15.96 6.18
C TRP A 110 -2.08 16.55 4.79
N LEU A 111 -1.78 15.79 3.73
CA LEU A 111 -2.08 16.22 2.38
C LEU A 111 -3.53 15.93 2.00
N ALA A 112 -4.13 14.81 2.44
CA ALA A 112 -5.53 14.48 2.16
C ALA A 112 -6.50 15.58 2.63
N VAL A 113 -6.35 16.06 3.87
CA VAL A 113 -7.16 17.16 4.45
C VAL A 113 -6.95 18.51 3.76
N ARG A 114 -5.89 18.66 2.95
CA ARG A 114 -5.62 19.85 2.12
C ARG A 114 -6.01 19.61 0.67
N GLY A 115 -6.06 18.37 0.23
CA GLY A 115 -6.41 17.95 -1.12
C GLY A 115 -7.91 17.88 -1.33
N ASN A 116 -8.68 17.44 -0.34
CA ASN A 116 -10.14 17.31 -0.41
C ASN A 116 -10.85 18.58 -0.91
N VAL A 117 -10.58 19.75 -0.31
CA VAL A 117 -11.17 21.03 -0.71
C VAL A 117 -10.79 21.43 -2.13
N ARG A 118 -9.59 21.06 -2.57
CA ARG A 118 -9.08 21.36 -3.92
C ARG A 118 -9.69 20.45 -4.97
N VAL A 119 -10.00 19.21 -4.61
CA VAL A 119 -10.75 18.28 -5.45
C VAL A 119 -12.18 18.76 -5.61
N ALA A 120 -12.83 19.19 -4.52
CA ALA A 120 -14.17 19.77 -4.57
C ALA A 120 -14.22 21.03 -5.47
N ALA A 121 -13.26 21.94 -5.30
CA ALA A 121 -13.15 23.14 -6.14
C ALA A 121 -12.89 22.80 -7.62
N ALA A 122 -11.98 21.86 -7.89
CA ALA A 122 -11.67 21.44 -9.25
C ALA A 122 -12.84 20.72 -9.93
N ALA A 123 -13.64 19.95 -9.18
CA ALA A 123 -14.83 19.30 -9.72
C ALA A 123 -15.86 20.32 -10.21
N ASN A 124 -16.03 21.43 -9.47
CA ASN A 124 -16.92 22.52 -9.84
C ASN A 124 -16.40 23.32 -11.06
N ASP A 125 -15.13 23.71 -11.05
CA ASP A 125 -14.61 24.70 -11.99
C ASP A 125 -13.95 24.10 -13.24
N SER A 126 -13.42 22.88 -13.13
CA SER A 126 -12.52 22.29 -14.14
C SER A 126 -12.90 20.86 -14.57
N GLY A 127 -13.91 20.28 -13.92
CA GLY A 127 -14.47 18.96 -14.24
C GLY A 127 -13.63 17.76 -13.77
N GLU A 128 -14.10 16.57 -14.13
CA GLU A 128 -13.62 15.28 -13.63
C GLU A 128 -12.13 15.05 -13.83
N GLN A 129 -11.57 15.48 -14.96
CA GLN A 129 -10.17 15.20 -15.29
C GLN A 129 -9.19 15.86 -14.32
N LEU A 130 -9.44 17.12 -13.94
CA LEU A 130 -8.57 17.82 -13.00
C LEU A 130 -8.82 17.35 -11.56
N ALA A 131 -10.10 17.19 -11.17
CA ALA A 131 -10.48 16.70 -9.86
C ALA A 131 -9.85 15.33 -9.57
N MET A 132 -10.00 14.38 -10.50
CA MET A 132 -9.39 13.05 -10.39
C MET A 132 -7.87 13.11 -10.34
N ARG A 133 -7.23 13.97 -11.14
CA ARG A 133 -5.77 14.14 -11.13
C ARG A 133 -5.28 14.64 -9.77
N ILE A 134 -5.95 15.61 -9.17
CA ILE A 134 -5.58 16.14 -7.85
C ILE A 134 -5.78 15.08 -6.77
N ALA A 135 -6.93 14.38 -6.78
CA ALA A 135 -7.23 13.31 -5.83
C ALA A 135 -6.20 12.18 -5.92
N PHE A 136 -5.89 11.72 -7.14
CA PHE A 136 -4.93 10.64 -7.36
C PHE A 136 -3.50 11.06 -6.98
N ARG A 137 -3.06 12.27 -7.35
CA ARG A 137 -1.72 12.78 -6.98
C ARG A 137 -1.58 13.02 -5.48
N THR A 138 -2.67 13.35 -4.80
CA THR A 138 -2.71 13.43 -3.32
C THR A 138 -2.38 12.06 -2.72
N GLY A 139 -3.02 10.99 -3.21
CA GLY A 139 -2.67 9.63 -2.80
C GLY A 139 -1.26 9.19 -3.20
N GLY A 140 -0.76 9.68 -4.34
CA GLY A 140 0.59 9.40 -4.80
C GLY A 140 1.66 9.84 -3.79
N VAL A 141 1.40 10.86 -2.98
CA VAL A 141 2.30 11.27 -1.90
C VAL A 141 2.39 10.20 -0.82
N ALA A 142 1.26 9.70 -0.32
CA ALA A 142 1.26 8.59 0.62
C ALA A 142 2.02 7.38 0.04
N GLY A 143 1.76 7.04 -1.23
CA GLY A 143 2.45 5.94 -1.92
C GLY A 143 3.96 6.12 -2.02
N MET A 144 4.44 7.33 -2.33
CA MET A 144 5.88 7.64 -2.40
C MET A 144 6.54 7.63 -1.02
N PHE A 145 5.84 8.06 0.04
CA PHE A 145 6.33 7.91 1.42
C PHE A 145 6.41 6.44 1.83
N THR A 146 5.38 5.64 1.50
CA THR A 146 5.35 4.20 1.77
C THR A 146 6.55 3.48 1.17
N VAL A 147 6.74 3.60 -0.16
CA VAL A 147 7.84 2.90 -0.85
C VAL A 147 9.20 3.54 -0.53
N GLY A 148 9.26 4.86 -0.36
CA GLY A 148 10.50 5.59 -0.10
C GLY A 148 11.07 5.29 1.29
N LEU A 149 10.28 5.51 2.34
CA LEU A 149 10.74 5.23 3.72
C LEU A 149 10.91 3.73 3.96
N GLY A 150 10.06 2.88 3.39
CA GLY A 150 10.13 1.43 3.56
C GLY A 150 11.43 0.88 2.96
N LEU A 151 11.73 1.26 1.72
CA LEU A 151 12.93 0.81 1.03
C LEU A 151 14.20 1.43 1.62
N PHE A 152 14.15 2.71 1.98
CA PHE A 152 15.28 3.40 2.60
C PHE A 152 15.63 2.79 3.97
N GLY A 153 14.62 2.52 4.80
CA GLY A 153 14.79 1.86 6.09
C GLY A 153 15.45 0.49 5.95
N ALA A 154 14.95 -0.34 5.04
CA ALA A 154 15.52 -1.67 4.80
C ALA A 154 16.95 -1.60 4.24
N ALA A 155 17.20 -0.73 3.25
CA ALA A 155 18.53 -0.54 2.69
C ALA A 155 19.53 -0.03 3.75
N LEU A 156 19.11 0.88 4.63
CA LEU A 156 19.95 1.38 5.72
C LEU A 156 20.37 0.26 6.67
N VAL A 157 19.45 -0.64 7.05
CA VAL A 157 19.80 -1.79 7.90
C VAL A 157 20.84 -2.68 7.20
N VAL A 158 20.64 -2.96 5.90
CA VAL A 158 21.58 -3.79 5.13
C VAL A 158 22.95 -3.12 5.00
N LEU A 159 23.02 -1.80 4.81
CA LEU A 159 24.30 -1.06 4.75
C LEU A 159 25.07 -1.11 6.08
N VAL A 160 24.37 -1.00 7.21
CA VAL A 160 24.99 -0.91 8.54
C VAL A 160 25.32 -2.29 9.11
N TYR A 161 24.40 -3.25 9.02
CA TYR A 161 24.50 -4.56 9.68
C TYR A 161 24.86 -5.70 8.73
N LYS A 162 24.86 -5.48 7.41
CA LYS A 162 25.32 -6.43 6.39
C LYS A 162 24.69 -7.82 6.58
N GLY A 163 25.51 -8.85 6.84
CA GLY A 163 25.05 -10.22 7.08
C GLY A 163 24.10 -10.37 8.26
N ASP A 164 24.14 -9.49 9.26
CA ASP A 164 23.27 -9.55 10.45
C ASP A 164 21.99 -8.72 10.29
N ALA A 165 21.83 -8.05 9.14
CA ALA A 165 20.67 -7.22 8.82
C ALA A 165 19.32 -7.93 9.01
N PRO A 166 19.12 -9.21 8.64
CA PRO A 166 17.81 -9.85 8.78
C PRO A 166 17.27 -9.86 10.21
N LYS A 167 18.12 -10.06 11.22
CA LYS A 167 17.69 -10.04 12.64
C LYS A 167 17.33 -8.65 13.14
N VAL A 168 18.00 -7.62 12.62
CA VAL A 168 17.70 -6.22 12.96
C VAL A 168 16.43 -5.74 12.24
N LEU A 169 16.21 -6.23 11.02
CA LEU A 169 15.03 -5.96 10.20
C LEU A 169 13.74 -6.49 10.84
N GLU A 170 13.80 -7.58 11.63
CA GLU A 170 12.66 -8.02 12.44
C GLU A 170 12.15 -6.89 13.35
N GLY A 171 13.06 -6.14 13.96
CA GLY A 171 12.72 -4.95 14.75
C GLY A 171 12.01 -3.91 13.90
N PHE A 172 12.56 -3.58 12.73
CA PHE A 172 11.97 -2.62 11.78
C PHE A 172 10.55 -3.00 11.36
N GLY A 173 10.34 -4.24 10.91
CA GLY A 173 9.02 -4.74 10.53
C GLY A 173 8.04 -4.75 11.71
N PHE A 174 8.49 -5.18 12.89
CA PHE A 174 7.63 -5.19 14.07
C PHE A 174 7.22 -3.78 14.52
N GLY A 175 8.13 -2.81 14.45
CA GLY A 175 7.82 -1.41 14.74
C GLY A 175 6.80 -0.81 13.77
N ALA A 176 6.97 -1.11 12.48
CA ALA A 176 6.01 -0.73 11.44
C ALA A 176 4.61 -1.30 11.72
N ALA A 177 4.55 -2.60 12.03
CA ALA A 177 3.30 -3.32 12.25
C ALA A 177 2.55 -2.88 13.50
N LEU A 178 3.27 -2.71 14.60
CA LEU A 178 2.67 -2.31 15.85
C LEU A 178 2.00 -0.92 15.74
N LEU A 179 2.68 0.04 15.11
CA LEU A 179 2.11 1.36 14.94
C LEU A 179 0.91 1.35 13.97
N ALA A 180 1.05 0.65 12.84
CA ALA A 180 -0.01 0.52 11.85
C ALA A 180 -1.29 -0.07 12.45
N MET A 181 -1.16 -1.12 13.27
CA MET A 181 -2.29 -1.76 13.95
C MET A 181 -3.08 -0.77 14.81
N PHE A 182 -2.40 0.03 15.64
CA PHE A 182 -3.10 1.02 16.46
C PHE A 182 -3.67 2.19 15.67
N MET A 183 -2.98 2.63 14.62
CA MET A 183 -3.48 3.68 13.73
C MET A 183 -4.76 3.24 13.03
N ARG A 184 -4.76 2.03 12.48
CA ARG A 184 -5.91 1.44 11.77
C ARG A 184 -7.08 1.17 12.70
N VAL A 185 -6.85 0.55 13.85
CA VAL A 185 -7.93 0.24 14.81
C VAL A 185 -8.49 1.52 15.43
N GLY A 186 -7.62 2.42 15.91
CA GLY A 186 -8.06 3.66 16.55
C GLY A 186 -8.80 4.58 15.58
N GLY A 187 -8.22 4.81 14.40
CA GLY A 187 -8.85 5.61 13.35
C GLY A 187 -10.13 4.96 12.84
N GLY A 188 -10.12 3.65 12.60
CA GLY A 188 -11.27 2.87 12.14
C GLY A 188 -12.47 2.91 13.08
N ILE A 189 -12.25 2.81 14.40
CA ILE A 189 -13.32 2.98 15.39
C ILE A 189 -13.90 4.40 15.31
N PHE A 190 -13.05 5.41 15.17
CA PHE A 190 -13.49 6.80 15.10
C PHE A 190 -14.33 7.06 13.84
N THR A 191 -13.85 6.71 12.64
CA THR A 191 -14.62 6.90 11.39
C THR A 191 -15.94 6.14 11.43
N LYS A 192 -15.92 4.84 11.70
CA LYS A 192 -17.14 4.04 11.56
C LYS A 192 -18.19 4.35 12.62
N ALA A 193 -17.79 4.86 13.79
CA ALA A 193 -18.75 5.35 14.78
C ALA A 193 -19.42 6.66 14.33
N ALA A 194 -18.68 7.56 13.66
CA ALA A 194 -19.21 8.81 13.15
C ALA A 194 -20.09 8.58 11.91
N ASP A 195 -19.59 7.85 10.92
CA ASP A 195 -20.25 7.42 9.67
C ASP A 195 -21.63 6.79 9.95
N VAL A 196 -21.67 5.68 10.71
CA VAL A 196 -22.93 4.99 11.03
C VAL A 196 -23.90 5.90 11.80
N GLY A 197 -23.39 6.76 12.69
CA GLY A 197 -24.22 7.71 13.44
C GLY A 197 -24.81 8.80 12.55
N ALA A 198 -24.00 9.36 11.65
CA ALA A 198 -24.38 10.40 10.71
C ALA A 198 -25.45 9.88 9.74
N ASP A 199 -25.20 8.73 9.14
CA ASP A 199 -26.04 8.15 8.10
C ASP A 199 -27.39 7.64 8.61
N LEU A 200 -27.41 6.95 9.75
CA LEU A 200 -28.67 6.43 10.29
C LEU A 200 -29.60 7.57 10.72
N VAL A 201 -29.09 8.53 11.50
CA VAL A 201 -29.93 9.63 11.99
C VAL A 201 -30.28 10.58 10.84
N GLY A 202 -29.31 10.92 9.99
CA GLY A 202 -29.51 11.84 8.87
C GLY A 202 -30.44 11.28 7.81
N LYS A 203 -30.02 10.20 7.13
CA LYS A 203 -30.69 9.68 5.94
C LYS A 203 -31.93 8.87 6.29
N VAL A 204 -31.87 8.02 7.32
CA VAL A 204 -32.95 7.06 7.62
C VAL A 204 -34.02 7.66 8.52
N GLU A 205 -33.64 8.36 9.59
CA GLU A 205 -34.60 8.90 10.56
C GLU A 205 -35.13 10.28 10.18
N GLN A 206 -34.27 11.20 9.74
CA GLN A 206 -34.65 12.59 9.44
C GLN A 206 -34.92 12.85 7.95
N GLY A 207 -34.47 11.97 7.06
CA GLY A 207 -34.64 12.12 5.62
C GLY A 207 -33.91 13.34 5.04
N ILE A 208 -32.81 13.76 5.68
CA ILE A 208 -31.92 14.80 5.14
C ILE A 208 -30.84 14.16 4.26
N PRO A 209 -30.24 14.91 3.32
CA PRO A 209 -29.11 14.44 2.53
C PRO A 209 -27.95 13.90 3.38
N GLU A 210 -27.16 13.01 2.79
CA GLU A 210 -25.84 12.63 3.30
C GLU A 210 -24.94 13.86 3.38
N ASP A 211 -24.03 13.93 4.36
CA ASP A 211 -23.16 15.10 4.59
C ASP A 211 -23.87 16.47 4.79
N ASP A 212 -25.16 16.46 5.13
CA ASP A 212 -25.89 17.72 5.34
C ASP A 212 -25.31 18.52 6.52
N PRO A 213 -25.08 19.84 6.37
CA PRO A 213 -24.46 20.66 7.42
C PRO A 213 -25.30 20.80 8.69
N ARG A 214 -26.58 20.42 8.66
CA ARG A 214 -27.47 20.38 9.84
C ARG A 214 -27.18 19.18 10.74
N ASN A 215 -26.52 18.15 10.22
CA ASN A 215 -26.16 16.95 10.97
C ASN A 215 -24.84 17.16 11.72
N ALA A 216 -24.87 17.10 13.05
CA ALA A 216 -23.71 17.38 13.88
C ALA A 216 -22.57 16.36 13.74
N ALA A 217 -22.84 15.18 13.14
CA ALA A 217 -21.85 14.11 13.00
C ALA A 217 -20.98 14.24 11.73
N THR A 218 -21.36 15.05 10.75
CA THR A 218 -20.71 15.09 9.42
C THR A 218 -19.25 15.54 9.46
N ILE A 219 -18.91 16.49 10.33
CA ILE A 219 -17.50 16.88 10.54
C ILE A 219 -16.70 15.72 11.15
N ALA A 220 -17.28 14.99 12.11
CA ALA A 220 -16.58 13.85 12.72
C ALA A 220 -16.40 12.71 11.71
N ASP A 221 -17.36 12.51 10.82
CA ASP A 221 -17.30 11.53 9.75
C ASP A 221 -16.17 11.85 8.75
N ASN A 222 -16.18 13.07 8.21
CA ASN A 222 -15.16 13.55 7.29
C ASN A 222 -13.75 13.56 7.96
N VAL A 223 -13.65 13.91 9.24
CA VAL A 223 -12.40 13.77 10.02
C VAL A 223 -11.99 12.29 10.09
N GLY A 224 -12.96 11.41 10.32
CA GLY A 224 -12.82 9.97 10.34
C GLY A 224 -12.13 9.42 9.09
N ASP A 225 -12.59 9.78 7.89
CA ASP A 225 -11.99 9.26 6.65
C ASP A 225 -10.51 9.61 6.53
N ASN A 226 -10.11 10.77 7.04
CA ASN A 226 -8.72 11.20 7.01
C ASN A 226 -7.86 10.44 8.04
N VAL A 227 -8.38 10.19 9.25
CA VAL A 227 -7.59 9.55 10.32
C VAL A 227 -7.62 8.02 10.27
N GLY A 228 -8.72 7.44 9.79
CA GLY A 228 -8.90 6.01 9.61
C GLY A 228 -8.50 5.56 8.21
N ASP A 229 -9.30 5.95 7.22
CA ASP A 229 -9.18 5.43 5.85
C ASP A 229 -7.96 5.97 5.11
N CYS A 230 -7.43 7.15 5.46
CA CYS A 230 -6.17 7.65 4.89
C CYS A 230 -4.96 7.35 5.78
N ALA A 231 -4.90 7.89 7.01
CA ALA A 231 -3.71 7.74 7.86
C ALA A 231 -3.44 6.29 8.26
N GLY A 232 -4.49 5.58 8.70
CA GLY A 232 -4.40 4.19 9.14
C GLY A 232 -4.04 3.26 7.98
N MET A 233 -4.63 3.47 6.81
CA MET A 233 -4.39 2.62 5.64
C MET A 233 -3.02 2.86 5.01
N ALA A 234 -2.53 4.11 4.96
CA ALA A 234 -1.16 4.38 4.53
C ALA A 234 -0.10 3.74 5.45
N ALA A 235 -0.35 3.73 6.77
CA ALA A 235 0.50 3.03 7.75
C ALA A 235 0.45 1.50 7.58
N ASP A 236 -0.73 0.95 7.31
CA ASP A 236 -0.94 -0.49 7.06
C ASP A 236 -0.26 -0.97 5.77
N LEU A 237 -0.32 -0.21 4.67
CA LEU A 237 0.43 -0.55 3.45
C LEU A 237 1.95 -0.42 3.65
N PHE A 238 2.40 0.50 4.51
CA PHE A 238 3.80 0.58 4.91
C PHE A 238 4.25 -0.64 5.72
N GLU A 239 3.41 -1.10 6.65
CA GLU A 239 3.65 -2.35 7.38
C GLU A 239 3.83 -3.52 6.42
N SER A 240 2.88 -3.72 5.50
CA SER A 240 2.91 -4.88 4.60
C SER A 240 4.12 -4.81 3.67
N TYR A 241 4.44 -3.61 3.17
CA TYR A 241 5.66 -3.37 2.40
C TYR A 241 6.93 -3.73 3.18
N ALA A 242 7.05 -3.27 4.44
CA ALA A 242 8.19 -3.52 5.28
C ALA A 242 8.33 -5.02 5.59
N VAL A 243 7.27 -5.65 6.10
CA VAL A 243 7.31 -7.06 6.52
C VAL A 243 7.57 -8.01 5.36
N THR A 244 6.95 -7.79 4.19
CA THR A 244 7.24 -8.59 2.99
C THR A 244 8.71 -8.46 2.57
N LEU A 245 9.28 -7.25 2.63
CA LEU A 245 10.68 -7.01 2.31
C LEU A 245 11.63 -7.69 3.32
N VAL A 246 11.30 -7.63 4.62
CA VAL A 246 12.05 -8.32 5.68
C VAL A 246 12.04 -9.84 5.45
N ALA A 247 10.88 -10.43 5.17
CA ALA A 247 10.76 -11.86 4.88
C ALA A 247 11.60 -12.28 3.67
N ALA A 248 11.56 -11.49 2.59
CA ALA A 248 12.35 -11.74 1.40
C ALA A 248 13.87 -11.67 1.64
N LEU A 249 14.33 -10.78 2.52
CA LEU A 249 15.75 -10.67 2.87
C LEU A 249 16.23 -11.79 3.81
N ILE A 250 15.39 -12.21 4.77
CA ILE A 250 15.69 -13.35 5.66
C ILE A 250 15.86 -14.62 4.82
N LEU A 251 14.86 -14.94 3.99
CA LEU A 251 14.87 -16.15 3.16
C LEU A 251 15.89 -16.04 2.02
N GLY A 252 16.06 -14.84 1.47
CA GLY A 252 17.07 -14.56 0.44
C GLY A 252 18.48 -14.81 0.93
N LYS A 253 18.84 -14.34 2.13
CA LYS A 253 20.16 -14.64 2.72
C LYS A 253 20.42 -16.16 2.79
N ALA A 254 19.42 -16.93 3.21
CA ALA A 254 19.57 -18.37 3.36
C ALA A 254 19.68 -19.08 1.99
N ALA A 255 18.90 -18.64 0.99
CA ALA A 255 18.85 -19.25 -0.32
C ALA A 255 19.98 -18.80 -1.26
N PHE A 256 20.26 -17.50 -1.32
CA PHE A 256 21.14 -16.85 -2.32
C PHE A 256 22.37 -16.20 -1.68
N GLY A 257 22.55 -16.30 -0.36
CA GLY A 257 23.70 -15.72 0.34
C GLY A 257 23.69 -14.20 0.26
N GLU A 258 24.83 -13.62 -0.09
CA GLU A 258 24.97 -12.17 -0.21
C GLU A 258 24.01 -11.57 -1.26
N LEU A 259 23.84 -12.23 -2.41
CA LEU A 259 22.94 -11.77 -3.48
C LEU A 259 21.49 -11.71 -3.00
N GLY A 260 21.10 -12.60 -2.08
CA GLY A 260 19.78 -12.62 -1.48
C GLY A 260 19.53 -11.52 -0.45
N LEU A 261 20.55 -10.76 -0.04
CA LEU A 261 20.40 -9.52 0.74
C LEU A 261 20.26 -8.27 -0.13
N VAL A 262 20.54 -8.39 -1.44
CA VAL A 262 20.59 -7.26 -2.38
C VAL A 262 19.42 -7.33 -3.36
N PHE A 263 19.23 -8.48 -4.01
CA PHE A 263 18.24 -8.59 -5.07
C PHE A 263 16.79 -8.32 -4.60
N PRO A 264 16.35 -8.78 -3.41
CA PRO A 264 15.03 -8.40 -2.89
C PRO A 264 14.85 -6.90 -2.64
N LEU A 265 15.92 -6.11 -2.55
CA LEU A 265 15.84 -4.65 -2.50
C LEU A 265 15.76 -4.02 -3.90
N VAL A 266 16.38 -4.65 -4.90
CA VAL A 266 16.37 -4.18 -6.30
C VAL A 266 14.96 -4.26 -6.89
N VAL A 267 14.20 -5.32 -6.60
CA VAL A 267 12.84 -5.50 -7.13
C VAL A 267 11.89 -4.36 -6.70
N PRO A 268 11.79 -4.00 -5.41
CA PRO A 268 10.99 -2.83 -5.01
C PRO A 268 11.60 -1.49 -5.44
N ALA A 269 12.93 -1.38 -5.64
CA ALA A 269 13.54 -0.17 -6.21
C ALA A 269 13.07 0.08 -7.66
N ILE A 270 12.95 -0.99 -8.47
CA ILE A 270 12.28 -0.94 -9.77
C ILE A 270 10.83 -0.48 -9.58
N GLY A 271 10.15 -1.03 -8.57
CA GLY A 271 8.81 -0.66 -8.15
C GLY A 271 8.61 0.84 -7.92
N VAL A 272 9.57 1.50 -7.27
CA VAL A 272 9.55 2.96 -7.08
C VAL A 272 9.47 3.67 -8.42
N ILE A 273 10.34 3.31 -9.37
CA ILE A 273 10.41 3.96 -10.69
C ILE A 273 9.11 3.73 -11.46
N THR A 274 8.61 2.50 -11.46
CA THR A 274 7.37 2.16 -12.18
C THR A 274 6.14 2.76 -11.53
N ALA A 275 6.13 2.91 -10.21
CA ALA A 275 5.06 3.60 -9.50
C ALA A 275 4.99 5.08 -9.86
N VAL A 276 6.12 5.76 -10.02
CA VAL A 276 6.15 7.14 -10.54
C VAL A 276 5.50 7.19 -11.93
N ILE A 277 5.92 6.31 -12.84
CA ILE A 277 5.33 6.23 -14.19
C ILE A 277 3.82 5.97 -14.12
N GLY A 278 3.39 5.03 -13.29
CA GLY A 278 1.99 4.69 -13.08
C GLY A 278 1.17 5.89 -12.59
N ILE A 279 1.66 6.60 -11.56
CA ILE A 279 0.98 7.78 -10.99
C ILE A 279 0.79 8.88 -12.03
N PHE A 280 1.83 9.18 -12.82
CA PHE A 280 1.72 10.19 -13.87
C PHE A 280 0.92 9.73 -15.10
N ALA A 281 0.79 8.42 -15.34
CA ALA A 281 0.02 7.84 -16.43
C ALA A 281 -1.50 7.79 -16.16
N VAL A 282 -1.93 7.87 -14.89
CA VAL A 282 -3.37 7.95 -14.55
C VAL A 282 -3.91 9.32 -14.96
N ALA A 283 -4.66 9.31 -16.06
CA ALA A 283 -5.40 10.46 -16.55
C ALA A 283 -6.67 9.97 -17.27
N PRO A 284 -7.87 10.40 -16.86
CA PRO A 284 -9.11 9.99 -17.51
C PRO A 284 -9.20 10.56 -18.93
N ARG A 285 -9.76 9.75 -19.84
CA ARG A 285 -9.96 10.07 -21.26
C ARG A 285 -11.45 10.12 -21.56
N LYS A 286 -11.84 10.90 -22.56
CA LYS A 286 -13.25 11.07 -22.99
C LYS A 286 -13.98 9.78 -23.38
N GLY A 287 -13.26 8.68 -23.66
CA GLY A 287 -13.83 7.37 -23.99
C GLY A 287 -13.68 6.32 -22.89
N ASP A 288 -13.22 6.70 -21.70
CA ASP A 288 -13.13 5.78 -20.57
C ASP A 288 -14.54 5.47 -20.03
N ARG A 289 -14.82 4.21 -19.68
CA ARG A 289 -16.14 3.79 -19.14
C ARG A 289 -16.43 4.37 -17.76
N SER A 290 -15.38 4.62 -16.98
CA SER A 290 -15.39 5.17 -15.64
C SER A 290 -13.99 5.65 -15.27
N GLY A 291 -13.86 6.46 -14.21
CA GLY A 291 -12.55 6.83 -13.64
C GLY A 291 -11.68 5.61 -13.32
N MET A 292 -12.29 4.48 -12.94
CA MET A 292 -11.59 3.22 -12.69
C MET A 292 -10.82 2.69 -13.92
N SER A 293 -11.29 2.96 -15.14
CA SER A 293 -10.57 2.59 -16.36
C SER A 293 -9.22 3.31 -16.47
N ALA A 294 -9.13 4.55 -16.00
CA ALA A 294 -7.88 5.32 -16.00
C ALA A 294 -6.91 4.81 -14.93
N ILE A 295 -7.43 4.45 -13.74
CA ILE A 295 -6.64 3.85 -12.65
C ILE A 295 -6.07 2.48 -13.08
N ASN A 296 -6.91 1.62 -13.64
CA ASN A 296 -6.51 0.31 -14.16
C ASN A 296 -5.41 0.45 -15.22
N ARG A 297 -5.54 1.41 -16.14
CA ARG A 297 -4.51 1.68 -17.15
C ARG A 297 -3.17 2.06 -16.52
N GLY A 298 -3.16 2.95 -15.52
CA GLY A 298 -1.93 3.33 -14.81
C GLY A 298 -1.27 2.14 -14.11
N PHE A 299 -2.08 1.30 -13.46
CA PHE A 299 -1.61 0.07 -12.82
C PHE A 299 -0.99 -0.92 -13.82
N PHE A 300 -1.69 -1.27 -14.89
CA PHE A 300 -1.19 -2.25 -15.87
C PHE A 300 0.06 -1.75 -16.59
N ILE A 301 0.15 -0.45 -16.87
CA ILE A 301 1.39 0.16 -17.37
C ILE A 301 2.52 -0.06 -16.37
N SER A 302 2.33 0.27 -15.09
CA SER A 302 3.33 0.04 -14.04
C SER A 302 3.73 -1.44 -13.95
N ALA A 303 2.77 -2.37 -13.99
CA ALA A 303 3.00 -3.80 -13.89
C ALA A 303 3.84 -4.35 -15.06
N VAL A 304 3.52 -3.94 -16.30
CA VAL A 304 4.25 -4.39 -17.51
C VAL A 304 5.68 -3.83 -17.51
N PHE A 305 5.85 -2.54 -17.23
CA PHE A 305 7.19 -1.95 -17.14
C PHE A 305 8.01 -2.57 -16.01
N SER A 306 7.37 -2.87 -14.87
CA SER A 306 8.03 -3.56 -13.76
C SER A 306 8.53 -4.93 -14.16
N LEU A 307 7.71 -5.74 -14.84
CA LEU A 307 8.12 -7.06 -15.32
C LEU A 307 9.32 -6.97 -16.26
N ILE A 308 9.30 -6.04 -17.23
CA ILE A 308 10.42 -5.84 -18.18
C ILE A 308 11.69 -5.49 -17.43
N LEU A 309 11.63 -4.54 -16.49
CA LEU A 309 12.79 -4.09 -15.73
C LEU A 309 13.31 -5.18 -14.79
N VAL A 310 12.44 -5.99 -14.19
CA VAL A 310 12.83 -7.15 -13.37
C VAL A 310 13.53 -8.21 -14.23
N ILE A 311 13.03 -8.50 -15.43
CA ILE A 311 13.69 -9.41 -16.37
C ILE A 311 15.10 -8.91 -16.68
N VAL A 312 15.24 -7.63 -17.05
CA VAL A 312 16.54 -7.02 -17.32
C VAL A 312 17.46 -7.13 -16.09
N ALA A 313 16.95 -6.83 -14.90
CA ALA A 313 17.72 -6.94 -13.66
C ALA A 313 18.16 -8.38 -13.36
N ALA A 314 17.28 -9.37 -13.61
CA ALA A 314 17.65 -10.77 -13.44
C ALA A 314 18.81 -11.17 -14.36
N PHE A 315 18.84 -10.71 -15.61
CA PHE A 315 19.94 -10.99 -16.53
C PHE A 315 21.25 -10.27 -16.17
N VAL A 316 21.18 -9.10 -15.54
CA VAL A 316 22.35 -8.29 -15.15
C VAL A 316 22.97 -8.77 -13.84
N TRP A 317 22.17 -9.05 -12.81
CA TRP A 317 22.66 -9.33 -11.45
C TRP A 317 22.68 -10.82 -11.08
N ILE A 318 21.81 -11.64 -11.64
CA ILE A 318 21.73 -13.06 -11.27
C ILE A 318 22.65 -13.90 -12.17
N PRO A 319 23.52 -14.77 -11.61
CA PRO A 319 24.34 -15.70 -12.39
C PRO A 319 23.51 -16.61 -13.29
N ALA A 320 24.11 -17.19 -14.33
CA ALA A 320 23.37 -18.07 -15.25
C ALA A 320 23.12 -19.46 -14.66
N THR A 321 24.01 -19.96 -13.80
CA THR A 321 23.93 -21.32 -13.23
C THR A 321 23.92 -21.30 -11.71
N TRP A 322 23.34 -22.35 -11.12
CA TRP A 322 23.33 -22.55 -9.67
C TRP A 322 24.74 -22.77 -9.10
N ALA A 323 25.63 -23.41 -9.86
CA ALA A 323 27.02 -23.62 -9.48
C ALA A 323 27.76 -22.28 -9.34
N ASP A 324 27.60 -21.38 -10.31
CA ASP A 324 28.21 -20.03 -10.25
C ASP A 324 27.67 -19.24 -9.06
N LEU A 325 26.35 -19.31 -8.81
CA LEU A 325 25.71 -18.63 -7.70
C LEU A 325 26.26 -19.11 -6.35
N ILE A 326 26.39 -20.43 -6.17
CA ILE A 326 26.90 -21.00 -4.91
C ILE A 326 28.39 -20.70 -4.74
N ALA A 327 29.18 -20.81 -5.80
CA ALA A 327 30.61 -20.53 -5.77
C ALA A 327 30.89 -19.05 -5.41
N GLN A 328 30.11 -18.13 -5.98
CA GLN A 328 30.30 -16.69 -5.82
C GLN A 328 29.71 -16.15 -4.51
N TYR A 329 28.48 -16.54 -4.15
CA TYR A 329 27.72 -15.88 -3.07
C TYR A 329 27.53 -16.74 -1.81
N LYS A 330 27.98 -18.00 -1.83
CA LYS A 330 28.08 -18.90 -0.66
C LYS A 330 26.82 -18.89 0.24
N PRO A 331 25.65 -19.30 -0.28
CA PRO A 331 24.42 -19.37 0.50
C PRO A 331 24.57 -20.29 1.71
N THR A 332 23.95 -19.94 2.83
CA THR A 332 24.10 -20.69 4.10
C THR A 332 23.14 -21.88 4.21
N GLY A 333 22.02 -21.86 3.48
CA GLY A 333 20.97 -22.89 3.57
C GLY A 333 20.88 -23.80 2.34
N LEU A 334 21.82 -23.70 1.40
CA LEU A 334 21.75 -24.36 0.10
C LEU A 334 23.02 -25.14 -0.21
N ALA A 335 22.88 -26.39 -0.65
CA ALA A 335 23.97 -27.25 -1.12
C ALA A 335 23.74 -27.60 -2.59
N ILE A 336 24.82 -27.73 -3.38
CA ILE A 336 24.74 -28.06 -4.82
C ILE A 336 23.97 -29.38 -5.02
N ASP A 337 24.26 -30.38 -4.20
CA ASP A 337 23.63 -31.70 -4.27
C ASP A 337 22.11 -31.68 -4.05
N ALA A 338 21.59 -30.67 -3.33
CA ALA A 338 20.15 -30.49 -3.14
C ALA A 338 19.46 -29.93 -4.39
N ILE A 339 20.22 -29.29 -5.29
CA ILE A 339 19.72 -28.68 -6.53
C ILE A 339 19.90 -29.65 -7.70
N THR A 340 21.03 -30.35 -7.78
CA THR A 340 21.34 -31.22 -8.92
C THR A 340 20.29 -32.32 -9.06
N GLY A 341 19.64 -32.39 -10.23
CA GLY A 341 18.56 -33.35 -10.50
C GLY A 341 17.17 -32.95 -10.00
N SER A 342 17.04 -31.80 -9.32
CA SER A 342 15.74 -31.19 -9.00
C SER A 342 15.15 -30.46 -10.23
N SER A 343 13.84 -30.21 -10.24
CA SER A 343 13.22 -29.48 -11.35
C SER A 343 13.65 -28.01 -11.45
N VAL A 344 14.15 -27.42 -10.35
CA VAL A 344 14.65 -26.04 -10.33
C VAL A 344 16.02 -25.90 -11.02
N ASP A 345 16.75 -27.00 -11.20
CA ASP A 345 17.99 -27.04 -11.98
C ASP A 345 17.74 -26.65 -13.45
N ASN A 346 16.65 -27.16 -14.04
CA ASN A 346 16.28 -26.91 -15.44
C ASN A 346 15.88 -25.44 -15.72
N ILE A 347 15.37 -24.74 -14.72
CA ILE A 347 14.89 -23.34 -14.84
C ILE A 347 16.06 -22.36 -14.67
N GLY A 348 17.09 -22.76 -13.91
CA GLY A 348 18.19 -21.91 -13.51
C GLY A 348 17.79 -20.79 -12.54
N PRO A 349 18.77 -20.11 -11.90
CA PRO A 349 18.51 -19.07 -10.91
C PRO A 349 17.85 -17.82 -11.51
N ARG A 350 18.12 -17.48 -12.77
CA ARG A 350 17.46 -16.36 -13.47
C ARG A 350 15.97 -16.63 -13.70
N GLY A 351 15.64 -17.80 -14.24
CA GLY A 351 14.25 -18.20 -14.47
C GLY A 351 13.48 -18.34 -13.16
N PHE A 352 14.13 -18.82 -12.10
CA PHE A 352 13.57 -18.90 -10.75
C PHE A 352 13.10 -17.53 -10.25
N VAL A 353 13.99 -16.54 -10.29
CA VAL A 353 13.69 -15.18 -9.82
C VAL A 353 12.61 -14.51 -10.66
N ILE A 354 12.71 -14.60 -12.00
CA ILE A 354 11.73 -14.02 -12.91
C ILE A 354 10.35 -14.66 -12.68
N GLY A 355 10.30 -15.99 -12.58
CA GLY A 355 9.07 -16.73 -12.35
C GLY A 355 8.40 -16.37 -11.03
N ALA A 356 9.19 -16.29 -9.94
CA ALA A 356 8.68 -15.92 -8.62
C ALA A 356 8.09 -14.50 -8.62
N VAL A 357 8.82 -13.51 -9.13
CA VAL A 357 8.34 -12.12 -9.19
C VAL A 357 7.14 -11.96 -10.12
N LEU A 358 7.13 -12.67 -11.26
CA LEU A 358 6.01 -12.70 -12.19
C LEU A 358 4.72 -13.19 -11.54
N ILE A 359 4.79 -14.25 -10.73
CA ILE A 359 3.62 -14.75 -9.96
C ILE A 359 3.06 -13.65 -9.08
N GLY A 360 3.93 -12.90 -8.38
CA GLY A 360 3.53 -11.74 -7.58
C GLY A 360 2.79 -10.67 -8.40
N ILE A 361 3.40 -10.21 -9.50
CA ILE A 361 2.80 -9.16 -10.36
C ILE A 361 1.44 -9.63 -10.92
N VAL A 362 1.35 -10.89 -11.36
CA VAL A 362 0.10 -11.47 -11.87
C VAL A 362 -0.93 -11.57 -10.75
N LEU A 363 -0.54 -11.97 -9.54
CA LEU A 363 -1.43 -12.03 -8.38
C LEU A 363 -2.02 -10.65 -8.06
N ALA A 364 -1.22 -9.57 -8.05
CA ALA A 364 -1.74 -8.21 -7.84
C ALA A 364 -2.78 -7.85 -8.91
N ALA A 365 -2.48 -8.13 -10.18
CA ALA A 365 -3.40 -7.84 -11.28
C ALA A 365 -4.71 -8.63 -11.19
N VAL A 366 -4.63 -9.91 -10.84
CA VAL A 366 -5.81 -10.78 -10.71
C VAL A 366 -6.66 -10.37 -9.51
N ILE A 367 -6.05 -10.15 -8.34
CA ILE A 367 -6.77 -9.69 -7.14
C ILE A 367 -7.44 -8.35 -7.40
N GLN A 368 -6.74 -7.39 -8.03
CA GLN A 368 -7.34 -6.12 -8.40
C GLN A 368 -8.58 -6.28 -9.27
N GLN A 369 -8.51 -7.08 -10.34
CA GLN A 369 -9.65 -7.28 -11.24
C GLN A 369 -10.80 -8.05 -10.57
N LEU A 370 -10.47 -9.05 -9.74
CA LEU A 370 -11.45 -9.82 -8.99
C LEU A 370 -12.19 -8.92 -8.01
N THR A 371 -11.48 -8.18 -7.18
CA THR A 371 -12.09 -7.29 -6.19
C THR A 371 -12.90 -6.18 -6.86
N ALA A 372 -12.40 -5.60 -7.96
CA ALA A 372 -13.16 -4.65 -8.76
C ALA A 372 -14.49 -5.24 -9.27
N TYR A 373 -14.48 -6.49 -9.75
CA TYR A 373 -15.71 -7.16 -10.22
C TYR A 373 -16.79 -7.28 -9.13
N PHE A 374 -16.37 -7.53 -7.88
CA PHE A 374 -17.28 -7.67 -6.74
C PHE A 374 -17.69 -6.35 -6.08
N THR A 375 -17.09 -5.21 -6.45
CA THR A 375 -17.28 -3.92 -5.76
C THR A 375 -17.64 -2.72 -6.64
N GLU A 376 -17.38 -2.78 -7.95
CA GLU A 376 -17.75 -1.71 -8.89
C GLU A 376 -19.28 -1.61 -9.08
N THR A 377 -19.82 -0.38 -9.02
CA THR A 377 -21.26 -0.03 -9.15
C THR A 377 -21.87 -0.16 -10.55
N ASN A 378 -21.19 -0.86 -11.46
CA ASN A 378 -21.67 -1.14 -12.83
C ASN A 378 -21.41 -2.61 -13.21
N ARG A 379 -21.41 -3.48 -12.20
CA ARG A 379 -21.16 -4.91 -12.32
C ARG A 379 -22.30 -5.67 -11.69
N ARG A 380 -22.60 -6.81 -12.32
CA ARG A 380 -23.69 -7.69 -11.92
C ARG A 380 -23.75 -8.00 -10.41
N PRO A 381 -22.63 -8.31 -9.71
CA PRO A 381 -22.68 -8.58 -8.28
C PRO A 381 -23.28 -7.45 -7.43
N VAL A 382 -22.82 -6.22 -7.65
CA VAL A 382 -23.29 -5.04 -6.91
C VAL A 382 -24.70 -4.66 -7.35
N ASP A 383 -25.00 -4.74 -8.64
CA ASP A 383 -26.34 -4.48 -9.19
C ASP A 383 -27.39 -5.45 -8.62
N ASP A 384 -27.03 -6.72 -8.44
CA ASP A 384 -27.92 -7.74 -7.90
C ASP A 384 -28.18 -7.50 -6.40
N VAL A 385 -27.18 -7.07 -5.62
CA VAL A 385 -27.39 -6.61 -4.23
C VAL A 385 -28.29 -5.38 -4.19
N ALA A 386 -28.03 -4.37 -5.03
CA ALA A 386 -28.82 -3.15 -5.08
C ALA A 386 -30.31 -3.44 -5.41
N LYS A 387 -30.60 -4.36 -6.34
CA LYS A 387 -31.97 -4.80 -6.65
C LYS A 387 -32.70 -5.40 -5.45
N THR A 388 -31.99 -6.05 -4.53
CA THR A 388 -32.62 -6.63 -3.34
C THR A 388 -33.16 -5.58 -2.36
N SER A 389 -32.76 -4.32 -2.49
CA SER A 389 -33.34 -3.21 -1.72
C SER A 389 -34.85 -3.04 -1.93
N LEU A 390 -35.37 -3.50 -3.09
CA LEU A 390 -36.80 -3.51 -3.38
C LEU A 390 -37.62 -4.42 -2.46
N THR A 391 -36.97 -5.36 -1.76
CA THR A 391 -37.63 -6.30 -0.81
C THR A 391 -37.29 -6.00 0.65
N GLY A 392 -36.57 -4.91 0.92
CA GLY A 392 -36.30 -4.37 2.25
C GLY A 392 -34.86 -4.58 2.76
N PRO A 393 -34.52 -4.04 3.95
CA PRO A 393 -33.14 -4.06 4.46
C PRO A 393 -32.58 -5.46 4.75
N ALA A 394 -33.45 -6.39 5.19
CA ALA A 394 -33.01 -7.74 5.54
C ALA A 394 -32.44 -8.51 4.35
N THR A 395 -33.05 -8.38 3.16
CA THR A 395 -32.59 -9.03 1.94
C THR A 395 -31.32 -8.40 1.38
N VAL A 396 -31.14 -7.09 1.55
CA VAL A 396 -29.88 -6.39 1.25
C VAL A 396 -28.74 -6.93 2.10
N ILE A 397 -28.93 -7.02 3.42
CA ILE A 397 -27.91 -7.54 4.34
C ILE A 397 -27.56 -8.99 4.00
N LEU A 398 -28.56 -9.85 3.80
CA LEU A 398 -28.32 -11.26 3.46
C LEU A 398 -27.58 -11.42 2.12
N SER A 399 -27.97 -10.63 1.10
CA SER A 399 -27.32 -10.68 -0.21
C SER A 399 -25.89 -10.15 -0.17
N GLY A 400 -25.65 -9.05 0.56
CA GLY A 400 -24.31 -8.50 0.77
C GLY A 400 -23.38 -9.46 1.55
N ILE A 401 -23.87 -10.09 2.63
CA ILE A 401 -23.11 -11.10 3.38
C ILE A 401 -22.78 -12.30 2.47
N SER A 402 -23.77 -12.80 1.73
CA SER A 402 -23.57 -13.90 0.79
C SER A 402 -22.50 -13.55 -0.26
N LEU A 403 -22.53 -12.34 -0.81
CA LEU A 403 -21.57 -11.88 -1.79
C LEU A 403 -20.15 -11.76 -1.21
N GLY A 404 -20.04 -11.26 0.03
CA GLY A 404 -18.77 -11.20 0.75
C GLY A 404 -18.15 -12.58 0.94
N LEU A 405 -18.94 -13.57 1.38
CA LEU A 405 -18.49 -14.96 1.54
C LEU A 405 -18.07 -15.59 0.20
N GLU A 406 -18.82 -15.35 -0.88
CA GLU A 406 -18.48 -15.82 -2.22
C GLU A 406 -17.14 -15.23 -2.71
N SER A 407 -16.97 -13.90 -2.60
CA SER A 407 -15.74 -13.22 -3.03
C SER A 407 -14.49 -13.70 -2.28
N ALA A 408 -14.65 -14.08 -1.00
CA ALA A 408 -13.56 -14.60 -0.17
C ALA A 408 -13.08 -15.97 -0.66
N VAL A 409 -13.98 -16.85 -1.13
CA VAL A 409 -13.60 -18.17 -1.69
C VAL A 409 -12.72 -18.00 -2.92
N TYR A 410 -13.12 -17.13 -3.86
CA TYR A 410 -12.33 -16.87 -5.06
C TYR A 410 -10.96 -16.27 -4.72
N SER A 411 -10.92 -15.30 -3.81
CA SER A 411 -9.67 -14.66 -3.37
C SER A 411 -8.73 -15.68 -2.73
N ALA A 412 -9.24 -16.54 -1.84
CA ALA A 412 -8.47 -17.58 -1.18
C ALA A 412 -7.89 -18.61 -2.17
N LEU A 413 -8.68 -19.05 -3.15
CA LEU A 413 -8.21 -19.98 -4.18
C LEU A 413 -7.10 -19.39 -5.05
N ILE A 414 -7.22 -18.10 -5.41
CA ILE A 414 -6.22 -17.40 -6.24
C ILE A 414 -4.92 -17.22 -5.45
N ILE A 415 -4.99 -16.80 -4.19
CA ILE A 415 -3.81 -16.66 -3.33
C ILE A 415 -3.16 -18.03 -3.11
N ALA A 416 -3.94 -19.06 -2.79
CA ALA A 416 -3.43 -20.42 -2.61
C ALA A 416 -2.76 -20.96 -3.89
N ALA A 417 -3.34 -20.71 -5.07
CA ALA A 417 -2.75 -21.10 -6.35
C ALA A 417 -1.43 -20.35 -6.63
N ALA A 418 -1.34 -19.07 -6.29
CA ALA A 418 -0.12 -18.29 -6.43
C ALA A 418 0.99 -18.77 -5.47
N VAL A 419 0.66 -18.98 -4.19
CA VAL A 419 1.59 -19.52 -3.19
C VAL A 419 2.06 -20.91 -3.59
N TYR A 420 1.15 -21.79 -4.01
CA TYR A 420 1.50 -23.12 -4.50
C TYR A 420 2.36 -23.06 -5.77
N GLY A 421 2.01 -22.19 -6.72
CA GLY A 421 2.81 -21.95 -7.93
C GLY A 421 4.23 -21.49 -7.62
N ALA A 422 4.39 -20.53 -6.70
CA ALA A 422 5.69 -20.05 -6.25
C ALA A 422 6.47 -21.16 -5.51
N PHE A 423 5.80 -21.94 -4.67
CA PHE A 423 6.40 -23.09 -3.99
C PHE A 423 6.97 -24.12 -4.98
N LEU A 424 6.24 -24.42 -6.07
CA LEU A 424 6.66 -25.37 -7.09
C LEU A 424 7.91 -24.92 -7.87
N ILE A 425 8.14 -23.61 -8.01
CA ILE A 425 9.35 -23.06 -8.65
C ILE A 425 10.61 -23.47 -7.88
N GLY A 426 10.53 -23.66 -6.56
CA GLY A 426 11.65 -24.14 -5.74
C GLY A 426 12.05 -25.60 -5.98
N GLY A 427 11.29 -26.35 -6.79
CA GLY A 427 11.67 -27.66 -7.31
C GLY A 427 11.92 -28.76 -6.27
N GLY A 428 11.26 -28.66 -5.11
CA GLY A 428 11.42 -29.59 -3.98
C GLY A 428 12.46 -29.17 -2.94
N VAL A 429 13.22 -28.11 -3.22
CA VAL A 429 14.18 -27.54 -2.26
C VAL A 429 13.46 -26.53 -1.38
N VAL A 430 13.18 -26.90 -0.13
CA VAL A 430 12.34 -26.12 0.81
C VAL A 430 12.78 -24.67 0.92
N ILE A 431 14.08 -24.40 1.04
CA ILE A 431 14.57 -23.02 1.20
C ILE A 431 14.34 -22.16 -0.05
N LEU A 432 14.45 -22.76 -1.25
CA LEU A 432 14.16 -22.07 -2.51
C LEU A 432 12.65 -21.89 -2.68
N SER A 433 11.83 -22.86 -2.30
CA SER A 433 10.37 -22.73 -2.33
C SER A 433 9.87 -21.60 -1.42
N LEU A 434 10.37 -21.51 -0.19
CA LEU A 434 10.02 -20.41 0.72
C LEU A 434 10.51 -19.06 0.20
N PHE A 435 11.75 -19.02 -0.33
CA PHE A 435 12.27 -17.79 -0.91
C PHE A 435 11.50 -17.35 -2.16
N ALA A 436 11.03 -18.29 -2.99
CA ALA A 436 10.17 -17.99 -4.14
C ALA A 436 8.84 -17.35 -3.71
N ILE A 437 8.21 -17.83 -2.63
CA ILE A 437 7.00 -17.24 -2.06
C ILE A 437 7.28 -15.79 -1.61
N ALA A 438 8.37 -15.58 -0.86
CA ALA A 438 8.73 -14.23 -0.41
C ALA A 438 9.10 -13.28 -1.57
N LEU A 439 9.77 -13.78 -2.61
CA LEU A 439 10.03 -13.03 -3.84
C LEU A 439 8.75 -12.71 -4.62
N ALA A 440 7.77 -13.61 -4.66
CA ALA A 440 6.45 -13.31 -5.21
C ALA A 440 5.80 -12.15 -4.45
N GLY A 441 5.94 -12.12 -3.12
CA GLY A 441 5.59 -10.95 -2.30
C GLY A 441 6.27 -9.66 -2.80
N THR A 442 7.58 -9.67 -3.05
CA THR A 442 8.28 -8.50 -3.61
C THR A 442 7.77 -8.09 -5.01
N GLY A 443 7.23 -9.04 -5.78
CA GLY A 443 6.56 -8.76 -7.05
C GLY A 443 5.26 -7.98 -6.88
N LEU A 444 4.48 -8.25 -5.84
CA LEU A 444 3.32 -7.40 -5.48
C LEU A 444 3.79 -5.98 -5.13
N LEU A 445 4.91 -5.87 -4.40
CA LEU A 445 5.48 -4.59 -3.96
C LEU A 445 5.89 -3.65 -5.09
N THR A 446 6.12 -4.17 -6.31
CA THR A 446 6.49 -3.30 -7.44
C THR A 446 5.37 -2.38 -7.90
N THR A 447 4.13 -2.67 -7.50
CA THR A 447 2.94 -1.87 -7.82
C THR A 447 2.38 -1.11 -6.62
N VAL A 448 2.94 -1.30 -5.42
CA VAL A 448 2.40 -0.73 -4.16
C VAL A 448 2.30 0.78 -4.19
N GLY A 449 3.26 1.49 -4.79
CA GLY A 449 3.18 2.96 -4.88
C GLY A 449 1.93 3.45 -5.64
N VAL A 450 1.50 2.73 -6.68
CA VAL A 450 0.25 3.02 -7.40
C VAL A 450 -0.95 2.59 -6.57
N ILE A 451 -0.90 1.42 -5.94
CA ILE A 451 -2.00 0.88 -5.10
C ILE A 451 -2.33 1.84 -3.95
N VAL A 452 -1.33 2.30 -3.19
CA VAL A 452 -1.52 3.30 -2.12
C VAL A 452 -2.12 4.60 -2.68
N SER A 453 -1.74 4.98 -3.91
CA SER A 453 -2.32 6.13 -4.59
C SER A 453 -3.81 5.96 -4.89
N MET A 454 -4.25 4.75 -5.23
CA MET A 454 -5.67 4.41 -5.39
C MET A 454 -6.41 4.44 -4.07
N ASP A 455 -5.76 3.94 -3.00
CA ASP A 455 -6.36 3.87 -1.69
C ASP A 455 -6.75 5.24 -1.16
N THR A 456 -5.77 6.15 -1.10
CA THR A 456 -5.98 7.52 -0.62
C THR A 456 -6.84 8.36 -1.57
N PHE A 457 -6.95 7.98 -2.85
CA PHE A 457 -7.88 8.63 -3.78
C PHE A 457 -9.34 8.51 -3.28
N GLY A 458 -9.72 7.41 -2.63
CA GLY A 458 -11.06 7.22 -2.08
C GLY A 458 -11.43 8.25 -1.02
N PRO A 459 -10.78 8.27 0.16
CA PRO A 459 -11.08 9.22 1.24
C PRO A 459 -10.99 10.69 0.82
N VAL A 460 -10.10 11.01 -0.12
CA VAL A 460 -9.97 12.38 -0.64
C VAL A 460 -11.19 12.78 -1.48
N SER A 461 -11.74 11.85 -2.26
CA SER A 461 -12.92 12.08 -3.09
C SER A 461 -14.20 12.12 -2.24
N ASP A 462 -14.28 11.24 -1.25
CA ASP A 462 -15.32 11.14 -0.22
C ASP A 462 -15.48 12.47 0.53
N ASN A 463 -14.40 12.95 1.17
CA ASN A 463 -14.38 14.27 1.82
C ASN A 463 -14.63 15.45 0.86
N ALA A 464 -14.23 15.33 -0.41
CA ALA A 464 -14.51 16.38 -1.39
C ALA A 464 -16.03 16.50 -1.66
N GLN A 465 -16.73 15.37 -1.68
CA GLN A 465 -18.19 15.33 -1.74
C GLN A 465 -18.82 15.91 -0.45
N GLY A 466 -18.34 15.52 0.73
CA GLY A 466 -18.84 16.08 1.99
C GLY A 466 -18.64 17.59 2.11
N ILE A 467 -17.48 18.12 1.71
CA ILE A 467 -17.24 19.57 1.65
C ILE A 467 -18.17 20.25 0.65
N ALA A 468 -18.41 19.64 -0.52
CA ALA A 468 -19.32 20.17 -1.52
C ALA A 468 -20.74 20.29 -0.99
N GLU A 469 -21.26 19.24 -0.34
CA GLU A 469 -22.61 19.23 0.23
C GLU A 469 -22.75 20.20 1.41
N MET A 470 -21.81 20.18 2.36
CA MET A 470 -21.81 21.11 3.50
C MET A 470 -21.70 22.58 3.09
N SER A 471 -20.91 22.87 2.03
CA SER A 471 -20.78 24.23 1.51
C SER A 471 -22.06 24.68 0.80
N GLY A 472 -22.72 23.78 0.07
CA GLY A 472 -23.82 24.11 -0.83
C GLY A 472 -23.38 25.00 -2.00
N ASP A 473 -22.08 25.02 -2.33
CA ASP A 473 -21.50 25.88 -3.39
C ASP A 473 -21.22 25.11 -4.69
N VAL A 474 -21.34 23.78 -4.68
CA VAL A 474 -21.10 22.91 -5.84
C VAL A 474 -22.43 22.35 -6.34
N HIS A 475 -22.71 22.52 -7.63
CA HIS A 475 -24.01 22.15 -8.21
C HIS A 475 -23.89 21.46 -9.57
N GLY A 476 -24.97 20.79 -9.98
CA GLY A 476 -25.11 20.21 -11.31
C GLY A 476 -24.04 19.17 -11.60
N GLU A 477 -23.31 19.36 -12.70
CA GLU A 477 -22.28 18.42 -13.14
C GLU A 477 -21.12 18.29 -12.13
N GLY A 478 -20.78 19.35 -11.39
CA GLY A 478 -19.70 19.31 -10.39
C GLY A 478 -20.01 18.33 -9.25
N ALA A 479 -21.25 18.34 -8.75
CA ALA A 479 -21.70 17.40 -7.73
C ALA A 479 -21.75 15.96 -8.29
N ALA A 480 -22.24 15.78 -9.52
CA ALA A 480 -22.26 14.48 -10.17
C ALA A 480 -20.86 13.90 -10.42
N VAL A 481 -19.86 14.75 -10.69
CA VAL A 481 -18.46 14.35 -10.78
C VAL A 481 -17.98 13.79 -9.43
N LEU A 482 -18.25 14.48 -8.32
CA LEU A 482 -17.83 14.05 -7.00
C LEU A 482 -18.43 12.69 -6.61
N THR A 483 -19.73 12.49 -6.84
CA THR A 483 -20.39 11.19 -6.63
C THR A 483 -19.77 10.06 -7.47
N ARG A 484 -19.38 10.34 -8.72
CA ARG A 484 -18.67 9.34 -9.55
C ARG A 484 -17.28 9.03 -9.02
N LEU A 485 -16.55 10.04 -8.53
CA LEU A 485 -15.21 9.86 -7.97
C LEU A 485 -15.26 9.06 -6.66
N ASP A 486 -16.22 9.35 -5.78
CA ASP A 486 -16.41 8.59 -4.54
C ASP A 486 -16.77 7.12 -4.81
N ALA A 487 -17.70 6.85 -5.75
CA ALA A 487 -18.04 5.48 -6.15
C ALA A 487 -16.82 4.69 -6.67
N VAL A 488 -15.92 5.33 -7.43
CA VAL A 488 -14.63 4.74 -7.83
C VAL A 488 -13.73 4.54 -6.61
N GLY A 489 -13.71 5.53 -5.70
CA GLY A 489 -13.01 5.52 -4.42
C GLY A 489 -13.31 4.29 -3.57
N ASN A 490 -14.59 3.97 -3.42
CA ASN A 490 -15.06 2.79 -2.68
C ASN A 490 -14.55 1.47 -3.27
N SER A 491 -14.53 1.35 -4.59
CA SER A 491 -13.93 0.18 -5.27
C SER A 491 -12.41 0.12 -5.04
N THR A 492 -11.72 1.26 -5.11
CA THR A 492 -10.27 1.31 -4.86
C THR A 492 -9.89 0.98 -3.42
N LYS A 493 -10.66 1.45 -2.42
CA LYS A 493 -10.51 1.09 -1.00
C LYS A 493 -10.64 -0.44 -0.78
N ALA A 494 -11.48 -1.11 -1.57
CA ALA A 494 -11.63 -2.56 -1.47
C ALA A 494 -10.47 -3.31 -2.13
N ILE A 495 -10.03 -2.87 -3.30
CA ILE A 495 -8.89 -3.46 -4.03
C ILE A 495 -7.62 -3.41 -3.19
N THR A 496 -7.36 -2.30 -2.53
CA THR A 496 -6.16 -2.10 -1.70
C THR A 496 -6.18 -3.02 -0.49
N LYS A 497 -7.33 -3.20 0.16
CA LYS A 497 -7.53 -4.21 1.21
C LYS A 497 -7.30 -5.63 0.71
N GLY A 498 -7.81 -5.96 -0.48
CA GLY A 498 -7.59 -7.26 -1.12
C GLY A 498 -6.11 -7.55 -1.35
N ILE A 499 -5.35 -6.55 -1.82
CA ILE A 499 -3.90 -6.68 -2.03
C ILE A 499 -3.15 -6.77 -0.71
N ALA A 500 -3.51 -5.97 0.30
CA ALA A 500 -2.91 -6.03 1.63
C ALA A 500 -3.08 -7.44 2.26
N ILE A 501 -4.26 -8.04 2.11
CA ILE A 501 -4.50 -9.43 2.53
C ILE A 501 -3.63 -10.40 1.73
N ALA A 502 -3.56 -10.25 0.41
CA ALA A 502 -2.75 -11.12 -0.44
C ALA A 502 -1.23 -11.00 -0.18
N THR A 503 -0.74 -9.86 0.29
CA THR A 503 0.67 -9.69 0.70
C THR A 503 0.95 -10.24 2.09
N ALA A 504 -0.05 -10.27 2.97
CA ALA A 504 0.08 -10.75 4.35
C ALA A 504 0.04 -12.28 4.45
N VAL A 505 -0.68 -12.93 3.54
CA VAL A 505 -0.71 -14.39 3.35
C VAL A 505 0.51 -14.85 2.57
#